data_AF-A0A496PJV2-F1
#
_entry.id   AF-A0A496PJV2-F1
#
_cell.length_a   1.000
_cell.length_b   1.000
_cell.length_c   1.000
_cell.angle_alpha   90.00
_cell.angle_beta   90.00
_cell.angle_gamma   90.00
#
_symmetry.space_group_name_H-M   'P 1'
#
loop_
_entity.id
_entity.type
_entity.pdbx_description
1 polymer ?
#
loop_
_entity_poly.entity_id
_entity_poly.type
_entity_poly.pdbx_seq_one_letter_code
_entity_poly.pdbx_strand_id
1 'polypeptide(L)'
;MAVVALGALSALALLAAGVPPVGQPPPAGGSWESVGMTRDYDAPQQRWEAGHRGVDLKAGRGDPVVAPSDGVVSFVGSVGGRPTIAIEVGGGWRTTLEPVAASVKEGQVVSAGQRIGTVRGGGHCDGSCVHWGLRSGKGREEHYRDPRTLVQNREPSVLWIDAVTPPR
;
A
#
# COMPACT_ATOMS: atom_id res chain seq x y z
N MET A 1 -22.47 33.37 46.80
CA MET A 1 -22.84 33.18 45.38
C MET A 1 -21.55 33.10 44.58
N ALA A 2 -21.23 31.96 43.99
CA ALA A 2 -20.12 31.81 43.06
C ALA A 2 -20.59 30.87 41.94
N VAL A 3 -20.78 31.43 40.74
CA VAL A 3 -21.16 30.67 39.54
C VAL A 3 -19.87 30.35 38.80
N VAL A 4 -19.48 29.07 38.76
CA VAL A 4 -18.38 28.60 37.92
C VAL A 4 -18.95 28.32 36.53
N ALA A 5 -18.58 29.15 35.55
CA ALA A 5 -18.93 28.93 34.16
C ALA A 5 -18.02 27.84 33.57
N LEU A 6 -18.62 26.71 33.14
CA LEU A 6 -17.94 25.74 32.28
C LEU A 6 -17.80 26.34 30.88
N GLY A 7 -16.59 26.73 30.50
CA GLY A 7 -16.25 27.05 29.12
C GLY A 7 -16.17 25.76 28.30
N ALA A 8 -17.07 25.60 27.33
CA ALA A 8 -16.97 24.54 26.34
C ALA A 8 -15.80 24.86 25.37
N LEU A 9 -14.73 24.08 25.44
CA LEU A 9 -13.67 24.08 24.44
C LEU A 9 -14.19 23.40 23.17
N SER A 10 -14.75 24.18 22.24
CA SER A 10 -14.99 23.71 20.88
C SER A 10 -13.66 23.55 20.15
N ALA A 11 -13.19 22.30 20.05
CA ALA A 11 -12.10 21.95 19.15
C ALA A 11 -12.58 22.09 17.70
N LEU A 12 -12.18 23.17 17.05
CA LEU A 12 -12.38 23.36 15.62
C LEU A 12 -11.41 22.42 14.90
N ALA A 13 -11.87 21.23 14.51
CA ALA A 13 -11.10 20.33 13.68
C ALA A 13 -10.99 20.93 12.28
N LEU A 14 -9.86 21.55 11.97
CA LEU A 14 -9.52 21.90 10.59
C LEU A 14 -9.43 20.60 9.79
N LEU A 15 -10.41 20.37 8.93
CA LEU A 15 -10.32 19.41 7.83
C LEU A 15 -9.25 19.93 6.87
N ALA A 16 -7.97 19.63 7.17
CA ALA A 16 -7.00 19.56 6.10
C ALA A 16 -7.53 18.49 5.14
N ALA A 17 -7.87 18.89 3.91
CA ALA A 17 -8.12 17.95 2.82
C ALA A 17 -6.78 17.24 2.54
N GLY A 18 -6.45 16.28 3.39
CA GLY A 18 -5.22 15.52 3.34
C GLY A 18 -5.27 14.60 2.14
N VAL A 19 -4.17 14.52 1.40
CA VAL A 19 -3.95 13.43 0.46
C VAL A 19 -4.15 12.12 1.23
N PRO A 20 -4.98 11.18 0.76
CA PRO A 20 -5.17 9.92 1.45
C PRO A 20 -3.80 9.22 1.61
N PRO A 21 -3.58 8.51 2.72
CA PRO A 21 -2.32 7.80 2.92
C PRO A 21 -2.09 6.80 1.79
N VAL A 22 -0.85 6.75 1.31
CA VAL A 22 -0.45 5.89 0.18
C VAL A 22 -0.66 4.42 0.53
N GLY A 23 -1.26 3.67 -0.39
CA GLY A 23 -1.52 2.23 -0.25
C GLY A 23 -2.98 1.88 0.06
N GLN A 24 -3.88 2.87 0.08
CA GLN A 24 -5.32 2.63 0.18
C GLN A 24 -5.96 2.38 -1.20
N PRO A 25 -6.93 1.45 -1.30
CA PRO A 25 -7.79 1.36 -2.48
C PRO A 25 -8.64 2.63 -2.62
N PRO A 26 -9.09 2.97 -3.84
CA PRO A 26 -10.14 3.96 -4.01
C PRO A 26 -11.40 3.57 -3.22
N PRO A 27 -12.19 4.56 -2.77
CA PRO A 27 -13.48 4.28 -2.15
C PRO A 27 -14.39 3.51 -3.13
N ALA A 28 -15.42 2.84 -2.61
CA ALA A 28 -16.36 2.09 -3.43
C ALA A 28 -16.95 2.97 -4.56
N GLY A 29 -16.84 2.49 -5.80
CA GLY A 29 -17.24 3.22 -7.00
C GLY A 29 -16.24 4.29 -7.50
N GLY A 30 -15.14 4.51 -6.78
CA GLY A 30 -14.03 5.39 -7.20
C GLY A 30 -13.01 4.68 -8.09
N SER A 31 -12.19 5.47 -8.79
CA SER A 31 -11.13 4.96 -9.68
C SER A 31 -9.74 5.20 -9.09
N TRP A 32 -8.72 4.51 -9.59
CA TRP A 32 -7.34 4.70 -9.13
C TRP A 32 -6.79 6.09 -9.45
N GLU A 33 -7.25 6.71 -10.52
CA GLU A 33 -6.95 8.10 -10.87
C GLU A 33 -7.47 9.06 -9.79
N SER A 34 -8.65 8.77 -9.21
CA SER A 34 -9.24 9.61 -8.16
C SER A 34 -8.43 9.62 -6.86
N VAL A 35 -7.66 8.57 -6.60
CA VAL A 35 -6.70 8.50 -5.47
C VAL A 35 -5.27 8.84 -5.88
N GLY A 36 -5.10 9.45 -7.06
CA GLY A 36 -3.83 10.00 -7.50
C GLY A 36 -2.86 8.98 -8.07
N MET A 37 -3.31 7.86 -8.63
CA MET A 37 -2.42 7.00 -9.43
C MET A 37 -1.89 7.77 -10.63
N THR A 38 -0.57 7.93 -10.70
CA THR A 38 0.12 8.69 -11.76
C THR A 38 0.70 7.79 -12.84
N ARG A 39 0.89 6.50 -12.54
CA ARG A 39 1.39 5.51 -13.50
C ARG A 39 0.87 4.13 -13.17
N ASP A 40 0.34 3.45 -14.18
CA ASP A 40 -0.19 2.10 -14.04
C ASP A 40 0.91 1.03 -14.15
N TYR A 41 0.60 -0.18 -13.71
CA TYR A 41 1.38 -1.39 -13.91
C TYR A 41 1.47 -1.73 -15.39
N ASP A 42 2.69 -2.01 -15.84
CA ASP A 42 3.00 -2.40 -17.21
C ASP A 42 3.91 -3.63 -17.15
N ALA A 43 3.31 -4.80 -17.40
CA ALA A 43 3.97 -6.08 -17.25
C ALA A 43 5.07 -6.24 -18.30
N PRO A 44 6.34 -6.43 -17.90
CA PRO A 44 7.38 -6.73 -18.87
C PRO A 44 7.16 -8.15 -19.42
N GLN A 45 7.32 -8.40 -20.72
CA GLN A 45 7.10 -9.75 -21.27
C GLN A 45 8.13 -10.73 -20.70
N GLN A 46 9.37 -10.26 -20.52
CA GLN A 46 10.41 -10.95 -19.77
C GLN A 46 10.82 -10.15 -18.55
N ARG A 47 11.22 -10.83 -17.46
CA ARG A 47 11.61 -10.16 -16.20
C ARG A 47 12.71 -9.08 -16.35
N TRP A 48 13.55 -9.18 -17.37
CA TRP A 48 14.65 -8.24 -17.67
C TRP A 48 14.29 -7.15 -18.68
N GLU A 49 13.11 -7.19 -19.30
CA GLU A 49 12.68 -6.18 -20.26
C GLU A 49 12.21 -4.88 -19.60
N ALA A 50 11.99 -3.86 -20.42
CA ALA A 50 11.35 -2.63 -19.98
C ALA A 50 9.90 -2.88 -19.57
N GLY A 51 9.40 -2.04 -18.68
CA GLY A 51 8.04 -2.11 -18.12
C GLY A 51 7.97 -1.37 -16.80
N HIS A 52 6.78 -1.33 -16.22
CA HIS A 52 6.52 -0.72 -14.92
C HIS A 52 6.06 -1.79 -13.94
N ARG A 53 6.98 -2.21 -13.06
CA ARG A 53 6.87 -3.37 -12.17
C ARG A 53 6.03 -3.12 -10.90
N GLY A 54 5.13 -2.16 -10.98
CA GLY A 54 4.28 -1.68 -9.90
C GLY A 54 3.39 -0.56 -10.40
N VAL A 55 2.77 0.18 -9.48
CA VAL A 55 2.03 1.42 -9.78
C VAL A 55 2.69 2.58 -9.06
N ASP A 56 2.51 3.80 -9.57
CA ASP A 56 2.95 5.01 -8.89
C ASP A 56 1.75 5.77 -8.37
N LEU A 57 1.80 6.12 -7.09
CA LEU A 57 0.77 6.89 -6.40
C LEU A 57 1.32 8.26 -6.02
N LYS A 58 0.64 9.33 -6.44
CA LYS A 58 1.00 10.72 -6.13
C LYS A 58 1.13 10.91 -4.62
N ALA A 59 2.27 11.43 -4.20
CA ALA A 59 2.53 11.73 -2.80
C ALA A 59 3.67 12.74 -2.66
N GLY A 60 3.59 13.63 -1.68
CA GLY A 60 4.64 14.57 -1.33
C GLY A 60 5.63 13.99 -0.30
N ARG A 61 6.84 14.54 -0.24
CA ARG A 61 7.82 14.21 0.80
C ARG A 61 7.21 14.43 2.19
N GLY A 62 7.36 13.43 3.06
CA GLY A 62 6.81 13.46 4.42
C GLY A 62 5.38 12.91 4.53
N ASP A 63 4.66 12.72 3.43
CA ASP A 63 3.32 12.13 3.46
C ASP A 63 3.34 10.74 4.08
N PRO A 64 2.29 10.36 4.83
CA PRO A 64 2.21 9.06 5.47
C PRO A 64 2.05 7.94 4.42
N VAL A 65 2.78 6.85 4.64
CA VAL A 65 2.62 5.61 3.88
C VAL A 65 2.09 4.54 4.82
N VAL A 66 1.07 3.81 4.36
CA VAL A 66 0.45 2.70 5.11
C VAL A 66 0.73 1.35 4.44
N ALA A 67 0.65 0.28 5.22
CA ALA A 67 0.73 -1.07 4.69
C ALA A 67 -0.53 -1.36 3.85
N PRO A 68 -0.41 -1.81 2.60
CA PRO A 68 -1.57 -2.13 1.75
C PRO A 68 -2.30 -3.39 2.23
N SER A 69 -1.58 -4.31 2.87
CA SER A 69 -2.10 -5.58 3.37
C SER A 69 -1.50 -5.92 4.73
N ASP A 70 -2.18 -6.81 5.45
CA ASP A 70 -1.59 -7.52 6.58
C ASP A 70 -0.34 -8.28 6.10
N GLY A 71 0.66 -8.39 6.96
CA GLY A 71 1.87 -9.14 6.65
C GLY A 71 3.00 -8.95 7.65
N VAL A 72 4.19 -9.40 7.26
CA VAL A 72 5.43 -9.27 8.04
C VAL A 72 6.45 -8.48 7.23
N VAL A 73 7.00 -7.43 7.82
CA VAL A 73 8.07 -6.64 7.21
C VAL A 73 9.29 -7.54 7.02
N SER A 74 9.69 -7.76 5.79
CA SER A 74 10.80 -8.66 5.42
C SER A 74 12.03 -7.94 4.92
N PHE A 75 11.95 -6.63 4.71
CA PHE A 75 13.10 -5.79 4.41
C PHE A 75 12.84 -4.34 4.78
N VAL A 76 13.84 -3.67 5.37
CA VAL A 76 13.91 -2.21 5.53
C VAL A 76 15.34 -1.78 5.23
N GLY A 77 15.54 -1.03 4.15
CA GLY A 77 16.88 -0.61 3.77
C GLY A 77 16.92 0.20 2.49
N SER A 78 18.11 0.35 1.90
CA SER A 78 18.31 1.07 0.65
C SER A 78 18.43 0.11 -0.53
N VAL A 79 17.61 0.31 -1.58
CA VAL A 79 17.69 -0.42 -2.86
C VAL A 79 17.87 0.60 -3.97
N GLY A 80 18.96 0.48 -4.75
CA GLY A 80 19.25 1.44 -5.83
C GLY A 80 19.33 2.89 -5.35
N GLY A 81 19.80 3.13 -4.11
CA GLY A 81 19.91 4.45 -3.51
C GLY A 81 18.60 5.02 -2.93
N ARG A 82 17.55 4.21 -2.80
CA ARG A 82 16.23 4.63 -2.34
C ARG A 82 15.83 3.86 -1.09
N PRO A 83 15.22 4.51 -0.08
CA PRO A 83 14.71 3.79 1.07
C PRO A 83 13.49 2.96 0.65
N THR A 84 13.51 1.67 0.95
CA THR A 84 12.53 0.68 0.49
C THR A 84 12.07 -0.16 1.68
N ILE A 85 10.76 -0.41 1.74
CA ILE A 85 10.15 -1.37 2.67
C ILE A 85 9.60 -2.53 1.85
N ALA A 86 9.86 -3.77 2.25
CA ALA A 86 9.19 -4.95 1.71
C ALA A 86 8.39 -5.67 2.80
N ILE A 87 7.20 -6.15 2.45
CA ILE A 87 6.29 -6.88 3.35
C ILE A 87 5.92 -8.20 2.65
N GLU A 88 6.14 -9.32 3.34
CA GLU A 88 5.58 -10.61 2.95
C GLU A 88 4.11 -10.65 3.38
N VAL A 89 3.21 -10.91 2.44
CA VAL A 89 1.76 -10.90 2.65
C VAL A 89 1.16 -12.32 2.60
N GLY A 90 2.02 -13.34 2.68
CA GLY A 90 1.65 -14.76 2.66
C GLY A 90 1.60 -15.35 1.25
N GLY A 91 1.53 -16.69 1.14
CA GLY A 91 1.37 -17.38 -0.14
C GLY A 91 2.51 -17.17 -1.16
N GLY A 92 3.70 -16.75 -0.71
CA GLY A 92 4.81 -16.39 -1.59
C GLY A 92 4.66 -15.02 -2.26
N TRP A 93 3.78 -14.16 -1.74
CA TRP A 93 3.60 -12.80 -2.21
C TRP A 93 4.37 -11.81 -1.36
N ARG A 94 5.02 -10.86 -2.04
CA ARG A 94 5.79 -9.78 -1.42
C ARG A 94 5.45 -8.45 -2.07
N THR A 95 5.07 -7.48 -1.26
CA THR A 95 4.84 -6.11 -1.71
C THR A 95 5.99 -5.19 -1.29
N THR A 96 6.30 -4.20 -2.13
CA THR A 96 7.40 -3.25 -1.90
C THR A 96 6.92 -1.81 -2.05
N LEU A 97 7.42 -0.91 -1.21
CA LEU A 97 7.10 0.52 -1.24
C LEU A 97 8.38 1.35 -1.20
N GLU A 98 8.54 2.27 -2.16
CA GLU A 98 9.73 3.10 -2.30
C GLU A 98 9.44 4.39 -3.10
N PRO A 99 10.10 5.52 -2.81
CA PRO A 99 11.00 5.76 -1.69
C PRO A 99 10.23 6.05 -0.38
N VAL A 100 10.42 5.22 0.66
CA VAL A 100 9.75 5.34 1.96
C VAL A 100 10.73 5.18 3.10
N ALA A 101 10.90 6.23 3.91
CA ALA A 101 11.60 6.11 5.20
C ALA A 101 10.71 5.37 6.20
N ALA A 102 11.18 4.21 6.66
CA ALA A 102 10.42 3.34 7.54
C ALA A 102 10.27 3.90 8.95
N SER A 103 9.08 3.71 9.52
CA SER A 103 8.80 3.79 10.96
C SER A 103 8.59 2.40 11.59
N VAL A 104 8.84 1.35 10.81
CA VAL A 104 8.77 -0.07 11.19
C VAL A 104 10.13 -0.73 10.98
N LYS A 105 10.31 -1.93 11.52
CA LYS A 105 11.55 -2.72 11.43
C LYS A 105 11.31 -4.08 10.80
N GLU A 106 12.36 -4.68 10.25
CA GLU A 106 12.32 -6.07 9.79
C GLU A 106 11.83 -7.02 10.90
N GLY A 107 11.03 -8.01 10.52
CA GLY A 107 10.36 -8.94 11.42
C GLY A 107 9.07 -8.41 12.07
N GLN A 108 8.74 -7.12 11.90
CA GLN A 108 7.53 -6.55 12.49
C GLN A 108 6.27 -7.01 11.73
N VAL A 109 5.25 -7.47 12.47
CA VAL A 109 3.90 -7.70 11.93
C VAL A 109 3.21 -6.35 11.73
N VAL A 110 2.56 -6.18 10.58
CA VAL A 110 1.79 -4.98 10.23
C VAL A 110 0.38 -5.37 9.79
N SER A 111 -0.59 -4.54 10.12
CA SER A 111 -1.96 -4.66 9.61
C SER A 111 -2.17 -3.72 8.42
N ALA A 112 -3.10 -4.07 7.53
CA ALA A 112 -3.52 -3.20 6.45
C ALA A 112 -4.00 -1.84 6.99
N GLY A 113 -3.57 -0.74 6.36
CA GLY A 113 -3.82 0.62 6.82
C GLY A 113 -2.93 1.08 7.97
N GLN A 114 -2.11 0.21 8.56
CA GLN A 114 -1.12 0.62 9.57
C GLN A 114 -0.06 1.52 8.92
N ARG A 115 0.25 2.66 9.56
CA ARG A 115 1.36 3.51 9.13
C ARG A 115 2.69 2.75 9.24
N ILE A 116 3.45 2.76 8.16
CA ILE A 116 4.76 2.09 8.07
C ILE A 116 5.91 3.03 7.75
N GLY A 117 5.63 4.28 7.41
CA GLY A 117 6.67 5.27 7.16
C GLY A 117 6.17 6.58 6.58
N THR A 118 7.10 7.27 5.94
CA THR A 118 6.85 8.53 5.23
C THR A 118 7.60 8.57 3.90
N VAL A 119 7.02 9.23 2.90
CA VAL A 119 7.61 9.41 1.58
C VAL A 119 8.94 10.16 1.64
N ARG A 120 9.92 9.71 0.85
CA ARG A 120 11.24 10.33 0.68
C ARG A 120 11.54 10.58 -0.81
N GLY A 121 12.76 11.00 -1.11
CA GLY A 121 13.25 11.17 -2.49
C GLY A 121 14.00 9.95 -3.02
N GLY A 122 14.41 10.04 -4.28
CA GLY A 122 15.13 8.99 -5.01
C GLY A 122 14.28 8.21 -6.01
N GLY A 123 14.95 7.58 -6.98
CA GLY A 123 14.31 6.87 -8.09
C GLY A 123 13.57 7.80 -9.04
N HIS A 124 12.63 7.27 -9.80
CA HIS A 124 11.81 8.07 -10.72
C HIS A 124 10.78 8.95 -10.01
N CYS A 125 10.39 8.59 -8.77
CA CYS A 125 9.41 9.36 -8.01
C CYS A 125 9.98 10.64 -7.41
N ASP A 126 11.24 10.62 -6.96
CA ASP A 126 11.95 11.73 -6.30
C ASP A 126 11.12 12.62 -5.34
N GLY A 127 10.22 12.00 -4.58
CA GLY A 127 9.38 12.67 -3.58
C GLY A 127 8.08 13.30 -4.13
N SER A 128 7.69 12.96 -5.34
CA SER A 128 6.39 13.28 -5.96
C SER A 128 5.45 12.09 -6.09
N CYS A 129 5.95 10.88 -5.86
CA CYS A 129 5.15 9.66 -5.75
C CYS A 129 5.78 8.62 -4.81
N VAL A 130 5.01 7.57 -4.54
CA VAL A 130 5.51 6.28 -4.06
C VAL A 130 5.26 5.25 -5.15
N HIS A 131 6.31 4.50 -5.48
CA HIS A 131 6.22 3.30 -6.27
C HIS A 131 5.81 2.13 -5.37
N TRP A 132 4.70 1.49 -5.71
CA TRP A 132 4.15 0.33 -5.03
C TRP A 132 4.28 -0.88 -5.95
N GLY A 133 5.09 -1.86 -5.57
CA GLY A 133 5.33 -3.08 -6.33
C GLY A 133 4.71 -4.31 -5.68
N LEU A 134 4.50 -5.35 -6.50
CA LEU A 134 4.06 -6.67 -6.05
C LEU A 134 4.76 -7.78 -6.84
N ARG A 135 5.19 -8.80 -6.11
CA ARG A 135 5.79 -10.01 -6.67
C ARG A 135 5.15 -11.24 -6.06
N SER A 136 5.04 -12.30 -6.86
CA SER A 136 4.63 -13.63 -6.45
C SER A 136 5.72 -14.65 -6.75
N GLY A 137 5.86 -15.68 -5.92
CA GLY A 137 6.84 -16.74 -6.11
C GLY A 137 8.20 -16.38 -5.50
N LYS A 138 9.21 -17.23 -5.75
CA LYS A 138 10.56 -17.07 -5.19
C LYS A 138 11.63 -17.42 -6.23
N GLY A 139 12.80 -16.80 -6.10
CA GLY A 139 13.96 -17.15 -6.92
C GLY A 139 13.69 -16.98 -8.42
N ARG A 140 13.80 -18.07 -9.19
CA ARG A 140 13.62 -18.06 -10.65
C ARG A 140 12.16 -18.06 -11.10
N GLU A 141 11.24 -18.37 -10.20
CA GLU A 141 9.78 -18.37 -10.42
C GLU A 141 9.12 -17.06 -9.94
N GLU A 142 9.93 -16.04 -9.65
CA GLU A 142 9.42 -14.74 -9.25
C GLU A 142 8.77 -14.04 -10.46
N HIS A 143 7.53 -13.60 -10.28
CA HIS A 143 6.77 -12.86 -11.27
C HIS A 143 6.30 -11.53 -10.71
N TYR A 144 6.44 -10.46 -11.50
CA TYR A 144 5.79 -9.17 -11.23
C TYR A 144 4.28 -9.28 -11.45
N ARG A 145 3.53 -8.58 -10.62
CA ARG A 145 2.07 -8.60 -10.58
C ARG A 145 1.55 -7.18 -10.36
N ASP A 146 0.32 -6.95 -10.80
CA ASP A 146 -0.36 -5.70 -10.48
C ASP A 146 -0.59 -5.61 -8.96
N PRO A 147 0.01 -4.64 -8.27
CA PRO A 147 -0.07 -4.50 -6.82
C PRO A 147 -1.49 -4.21 -6.32
N ARG A 148 -2.32 -3.60 -7.14
CA ARG A 148 -3.69 -3.21 -6.78
C ARG A 148 -4.55 -4.43 -6.42
N THR A 149 -4.20 -5.61 -6.94
CA THR A 149 -4.86 -6.89 -6.61
C THR A 149 -4.84 -7.23 -5.12
N LEU A 150 -3.90 -6.68 -4.33
CA LEU A 150 -3.85 -6.88 -2.87
C LEU A 150 -5.00 -6.20 -2.11
N VAL A 151 -5.61 -5.16 -2.68
CA VAL A 151 -6.60 -4.32 -2.01
C VAL A 151 -7.95 -4.25 -2.72
N GLN A 152 -8.03 -4.78 -3.94
CA GLN A 152 -9.27 -4.84 -4.73
C GLN A 152 -10.22 -5.98 -4.31
N ASN A 153 -9.74 -7.02 -3.62
CA ASN A 153 -10.52 -8.24 -3.32
C ASN A 153 -10.83 -8.44 -1.82
N ARG A 154 -11.32 -7.41 -1.13
CA ARG A 154 -11.75 -7.54 0.28
C ARG A 154 -13.26 -7.70 0.48
N GLU A 155 -14.00 -8.05 -0.56
CA GLU A 155 -15.29 -8.72 -0.40
C GLU A 155 -15.02 -10.23 -0.32
N PRO A 156 -15.54 -10.97 0.68
CA PRO A 156 -15.43 -12.41 0.67
C PRO A 156 -16.17 -12.92 -0.56
N SER A 157 -15.50 -13.68 -1.41
CA SER A 157 -16.20 -14.54 -2.36
C SER A 157 -16.99 -15.58 -1.58
N VAL A 158 -18.17 -15.20 -1.08
CA VAL A 158 -19.25 -16.13 -0.76
C VAL A 158 -19.86 -16.55 -2.10
N LEU A 159 -19.11 -17.39 -2.80
CA LEU A 159 -19.68 -18.46 -3.62
C LEU A 159 -19.22 -19.76 -2.99
N TRP A 160 -19.74 -20.03 -1.79
CA TRP A 160 -20.06 -21.42 -1.44
C TRP A 160 -21.11 -21.86 -2.45
N ILE A 161 -20.70 -22.56 -3.50
CA ILE A 161 -21.60 -23.54 -4.12
C ILE A 161 -21.75 -24.61 -3.06
N ASP A 162 -22.99 -24.76 -2.60
CA ASP A 162 -23.42 -25.78 -1.66
C ASP A 162 -22.72 -27.11 -1.94
N ALA A 163 -21.97 -27.54 -0.94
CA ALA A 163 -21.73 -28.96 -0.77
C ALA A 163 -23.11 -29.65 -0.62
N VAL A 164 -23.19 -30.84 -1.21
CA VAL A 164 -24.13 -31.93 -0.89
C VAL A 164 -25.46 -31.94 -1.63
N THR A 165 -25.50 -32.68 -2.75
CA THR A 165 -26.38 -33.86 -2.84
C THR A 165 -25.67 -34.95 -3.68
N PRO A 166 -25.30 -36.12 -3.11
CA PRO A 166 -24.85 -37.28 -3.87
C PRO A 166 -26.03 -38.00 -4.55
N PRO A 167 -25.79 -38.88 -5.53
CA PRO A 167 -26.80 -39.31 -6.50
C PRO A 167 -27.89 -40.19 -5.90
N ARG A 168 -29.11 -40.07 -6.44
CA ARG A 168 -30.04 -41.17 -6.67
C ARG A 168 -30.68 -41.03 -8.03
#